data_AF-A0A9D8IJZ2-F1
#
_entry.id   AF-A0A9D8IJZ2-F1
#
_cell.length_a   1.000
_cell.length_b   1.000
_cell.length_c   1.000
_cell.angle_alpha   90.00
_cell.angle_beta   90.00
_cell.angle_gamma   90.00
#
_symmetry.space_group_name_H-M   'P 1'
#
loop_
_entity.id
_entity.type
_entity.pdbx_description
1 polymer ?
#
loop_
_entity_poly.entity_id
_entity_poly.type
_entity_poly.pdbx_seq_one_letter_code
_entity_poly.pdbx_strand_id
1 'polypeptide(L)'
;MDPQPFIELVTEDEGLTGDLDEEGASSLVSELTDAVRRIVSACSTPNQAETRVAAARNSGRALARIAAKLQDGDPDAARAMAQARGWAWPAGGAASAADLIGKLKDQLSG
;
A
#
# COMPACT_ATOMS: atom_id res chain seq x y z
N MET A 1 7.00 0.31 21.27
CA MET A 1 6.84 -1.11 20.90
C MET A 1 7.86 -1.43 19.82
N ASP A 2 8.32 -2.68 19.73
CA ASP A 2 9.26 -3.06 18.66
C ASP A 2 8.51 -3.20 17.32
N PRO A 3 8.87 -2.42 16.27
CA PRO A 3 8.26 -2.55 14.96
C PRO A 3 8.77 -3.74 14.14
N GLN A 4 9.90 -4.38 14.48
CA GLN A 4 10.46 -5.45 13.66
C GLN A 4 9.52 -6.60 13.30
N PRO A 5 8.76 -7.21 14.23
CA PRO A 5 7.85 -8.30 13.86
C PRO A 5 6.77 -7.87 12.88
N PHE A 6 6.41 -6.58 12.86
CA PHE A 6 5.44 -6.03 11.92
C PHE A 6 6.05 -5.70 10.55
N ILE A 7 7.34 -5.34 10.53
CA ILE A 7 8.08 -5.08 9.30
C ILE A 7 8.28 -6.41 8.55
N GLU A 8 8.70 -7.47 9.24
CA GLU A 8 8.87 -8.81 8.65
C GLU A 8 7.58 -9.29 7.95
N LEU A 9 6.42 -9.10 8.60
CA LEU A 9 5.11 -9.43 8.02
C LEU A 9 4.77 -8.71 6.70
N VAL A 10 5.40 -7.57 6.44
CA VAL A 10 5.21 -6.79 5.21
C VAL A 10 6.30 -7.13 4.19
N THR A 11 7.56 -7.24 4.61
CA THR A 11 8.68 -7.52 3.71
C THR A 11 8.67 -8.94 3.18
N GLU A 12 8.14 -9.91 3.94
CA GLU A 12 8.02 -11.31 3.53
C GLU A 12 6.70 -11.62 2.82
N ASP A 13 5.84 -10.62 2.60
CA ASP A 13 4.57 -10.82 1.92
C ASP A 13 4.75 -10.86 0.40
N GLU A 14 4.97 -12.04 -0.16
CA GLU A 14 5.05 -12.26 -1.63
C GLU A 14 3.79 -11.75 -2.37
N GLY A 15 2.62 -11.80 -1.73
CA GLY A 15 1.38 -11.31 -2.32
C GLY A 15 1.24 -9.79 -2.33
N LEU A 16 2.15 -9.06 -1.69
CA LEU A 16 2.19 -7.59 -1.66
C LEU A 16 2.79 -7.02 -2.94
N THR A 17 3.80 -7.69 -3.49
CA THR A 17 4.61 -7.18 -4.61
C THR A 17 4.49 -8.00 -5.88
N GLY A 18 3.87 -9.18 -5.84
CA GLY A 18 3.88 -10.14 -6.96
C GLY A 18 3.28 -9.64 -8.28
N ASP A 19 2.46 -8.60 -8.26
CA ASP A 19 1.87 -8.00 -9.46
C ASP A 19 2.64 -6.74 -9.95
N LEU A 20 3.67 -6.30 -9.23
CA LEU A 20 4.47 -5.11 -9.55
C LEU A 20 5.80 -5.48 -10.21
N ASP A 21 6.35 -4.54 -10.97
CA ASP A 21 7.76 -4.57 -11.33
C ASP A 21 8.68 -4.37 -10.12
N GLU A 22 9.98 -4.63 -10.28
CA GLU A 22 10.96 -4.57 -9.19
C GLU A 22 11.04 -3.17 -8.54
N GLU A 23 10.90 -2.11 -9.35
CA GLU A 23 10.93 -0.72 -8.87
C GLU A 23 9.68 -0.37 -8.05
N GLY A 24 8.50 -0.74 -8.54
CA GLY A 24 7.23 -0.56 -7.85
C GLY A 24 7.15 -1.39 -6.58
N ALA A 25 7.62 -2.64 -6.62
CA ALA A 25 7.72 -3.53 -5.47
C ALA A 25 8.62 -2.95 -4.38
N SER A 26 9.83 -2.51 -4.73
CA SER A 26 10.78 -1.91 -3.78
C SER A 26 10.21 -0.62 -3.18
N SER A 27 9.60 0.23 -4.00
CA SER A 27 8.99 1.48 -3.54
C SER A 27 7.83 1.24 -2.58
N LEU A 28 6.95 0.29 -2.90
CA LEU A 28 5.80 -0.08 -2.06
C LEU A 28 6.25 -0.66 -0.71
N VAL A 29 7.23 -1.58 -0.72
CA VAL A 29 7.77 -2.19 0.49
C VAL A 29 8.44 -1.14 1.38
N SER A 30 9.21 -0.21 0.80
CA SER A 30 9.85 0.86 1.56
C SER A 30 8.82 1.78 2.23
N GLU A 31 7.80 2.23 1.49
CA GLU A 31 6.76 3.12 2.03
C GLU A 31 5.90 2.41 3.09
N LEU A 32 5.54 1.14 2.89
CA LEU A 32 4.83 0.36 3.89
C LEU A 32 5.68 0.11 5.14
N THR A 33 6.98 -0.15 4.99
CA THR A 33 7.90 -0.30 6.12
C THR A 33 7.93 0.97 6.98
N ASP A 34 8.02 2.13 6.35
CA ASP A 34 7.96 3.41 7.04
C ASP A 34 6.59 3.65 7.70
N ALA A 35 5.49 3.30 7.02
CA ALA A 35 4.16 3.39 7.59
C ALA A 35 3.99 2.47 8.80
N VAL A 36 4.49 1.23 8.75
CA VAL A 36 4.48 0.30 9.88
C VAL A 36 5.23 0.87 11.06
N ARG A 37 6.44 1.43 10.85
CA ARG A 37 7.21 2.09 11.92
C ARG A 37 6.41 3.20 12.59
N ARG A 38 5.74 4.05 11.81
CA ARG A 38 4.88 5.12 12.33
C ARG A 38 3.68 4.58 13.10
N ILE A 39 2.95 3.62 12.53
CA ILE A 39 1.79 2.97 13.16
C ILE A 39 2.18 2.36 14.51
N VAL A 40 3.24 1.55 14.54
CA VAL A 40 3.71 0.89 15.75
C VAL A 40 4.17 1.91 16.80
N SER A 41 4.79 3.02 16.37
CA SER A 41 5.19 4.11 17.28
C SER A 41 3.99 4.86 17.89
N ALA A 42 2.87 4.95 17.17
CA ALA A 42 1.65 5.62 17.61
C ALA A 42 0.70 4.70 18.41
N CYS A 43 0.90 3.39 18.34
CA CYS A 43 0.07 2.41 19.04
C CYS A 43 0.58 2.13 20.46
N SER A 44 -0.34 2.09 21.42
CA SER A 44 -0.02 1.77 22.81
C SER A 44 -0.11 0.28 23.13
N THR A 45 -0.76 -0.53 22.29
CA THR A 45 -0.93 -1.99 22.50
C THR A 45 -0.65 -2.79 21.23
N PRO A 46 -0.16 -4.05 21.35
CA PRO A 46 0.16 -4.87 20.19
C PRO A 46 -1.05 -5.12 19.30
N ASN A 47 -2.22 -5.35 19.91
CA ASN A 47 -3.46 -5.60 19.17
C ASN A 47 -3.90 -4.40 18.30
N GLN A 48 -3.66 -3.16 18.77
CA GLN A 48 -3.89 -1.96 17.95
C GLN A 48 -2.88 -1.87 16.80
N ALA A 49 -1.60 -2.15 17.06
CA ALA A 49 -0.57 -2.16 16.04
C ALA A 49 -0.87 -3.22 14.96
N GLU A 50 -1.22 -4.45 15.35
CA GLU A 50 -1.62 -5.54 14.45
C GLU A 50 -2.78 -5.13 13.55
N THR A 51 -3.85 -4.58 14.13
CA THR A 51 -5.04 -4.15 13.37
C THR A 51 -4.69 -3.07 12.33
N ARG A 52 -3.89 -2.08 12.73
CA ARG A 52 -3.51 -0.96 11.85
C ARG A 52 -2.49 -1.38 10.79
N VAL A 53 -1.52 -2.22 11.14
CA VAL A 53 -0.54 -2.80 10.20
C VAL A 53 -1.25 -3.71 9.19
N ALA A 54 -2.19 -4.54 9.63
CA ALA A 54 -3.00 -5.37 8.72
C ALA A 54 -3.83 -4.51 7.74
N ALA A 55 -4.39 -3.39 8.21
CA ALA A 55 -5.07 -2.43 7.35
C ALA A 55 -4.12 -1.82 6.32
N ALA A 56 -2.93 -1.37 6.75
CA ALA A 56 -1.90 -0.82 5.86
C ALA A 56 -1.46 -1.83 4.79
N ARG A 57 -1.18 -3.07 5.19
CA ARG A 57 -0.82 -4.18 4.28
C ARG A 57 -1.92 -4.47 3.25
N ASN A 58 -3.17 -4.52 3.69
CA ASN A 58 -4.31 -4.73 2.79
C ASN A 58 -4.51 -3.59 1.79
N SER A 59 -4.23 -2.36 2.20
CA SER A 59 -4.21 -1.20 1.31
C SER A 59 -3.05 -1.28 0.33
N GLY A 60 -1.85 -1.65 0.79
CA GLY A 60 -0.67 -1.90 -0.05
C GLY A 60 -0.92 -2.95 -1.15
N ARG A 61 -1.47 -4.10 -0.79
CA ARG A 61 -1.87 -5.16 -1.75
C ARG A 61 -2.88 -4.68 -2.78
N ALA A 62 -3.87 -3.90 -2.36
CA ALA A 62 -4.84 -3.34 -3.29
C ALA A 62 -4.15 -2.37 -4.26
N LEU A 63 -3.20 -1.58 -3.77
CA LEU A 63 -2.42 -0.68 -4.59
C LEU A 63 -1.60 -1.40 -5.64
N ALA A 64 -0.89 -2.45 -5.24
CA ALA A 64 -0.07 -3.26 -6.12
C ALA A 64 -0.89 -3.79 -7.30
N ARG A 65 -2.09 -4.32 -7.04
CA ARG A 65 -3.02 -4.79 -8.08
C ARG A 65 -3.51 -3.68 -8.98
N ILE A 66 -3.80 -2.50 -8.44
CA ILE A 66 -4.25 -1.34 -9.22
C ILE A 66 -3.12 -0.87 -10.13
N ALA A 67 -1.90 -0.75 -9.61
CA ALA A 67 -0.71 -0.38 -10.35
C ALA A 67 -0.36 -1.40 -11.45
N ALA A 68 -0.46 -2.70 -11.15
CA ALA A 68 -0.30 -3.77 -12.12
C ALA A 68 -1.30 -3.63 -13.28
N LYS A 69 -2.58 -3.39 -12.97
CA LYS A 69 -3.61 -3.16 -14.00
C LYS A 69 -3.36 -1.90 -14.83
N LEU A 70 -2.75 -0.87 -14.25
CA LEU A 70 -2.31 0.29 -15.03
C LEU A 70 -1.17 -0.04 -15.97
N GLN A 71 -0.20 -0.86 -15.53
CA GLN A 71 0.91 -1.32 -16.36
C GLN A 71 0.45 -2.24 -17.50
N ASP A 72 -0.53 -3.11 -17.23
CA ASP A 72 -1.17 -3.98 -18.23
C ASP A 72 -1.99 -3.20 -19.29
N GLY A 73 -2.20 -1.89 -19.10
CA GLY A 73 -2.99 -1.06 -20.00
C GLY A 73 -4.51 -1.11 -19.75
N ASP A 74 -4.94 -1.55 -18.56
CA ASP A 74 -6.34 -1.59 -18.09
C ASP A 74 -6.63 -0.51 -17.02
N PRO A 75 -6.62 0.79 -17.38
CA PRO A 75 -6.84 1.88 -16.43
C PRO A 75 -8.27 1.89 -15.84
N ASP A 76 -9.27 1.37 -16.56
CA ASP A 76 -10.65 1.26 -16.05
C ASP A 76 -10.78 0.23 -14.93
N ALA A 77 -10.11 -0.93 -15.05
CA ALA A 77 -10.08 -1.94 -14.00
C ALA A 77 -9.36 -1.42 -12.76
N ALA A 78 -8.24 -0.73 -12.96
CA ALA A 78 -7.51 -0.05 -11.90
C ALA A 78 -8.36 1.01 -11.18
N ARG A 79 -9.09 1.83 -11.96
CA ARG A 79 -10.01 2.85 -11.43
C ARG A 79 -11.16 2.25 -10.65
N ALA A 80 -11.76 1.16 -11.13
CA ALA A 80 -12.84 0.45 -10.43
C ALA A 80 -12.36 -0.11 -9.09
N MET A 81 -11.17 -0.72 -9.06
CA MET A 81 -10.56 -1.23 -7.82
C MET A 81 -10.25 -0.11 -6.82
N ALA A 82 -9.71 1.02 -7.28
CA ALA A 82 -9.46 2.18 -6.43
C ALA A 82 -10.76 2.73 -5.84
N GLN A 83 -11.82 2.88 -6.63
CA GLN A 83 -13.12 3.33 -6.16
C GLN A 83 -13.76 2.37 -5.15
N ALA A 84 -13.65 1.05 -5.39
CA ALA A 84 -14.12 0.03 -4.44
C ALA A 84 -13.41 0.10 -3.08
N ARG A 85 -12.21 0.68 -3.03
CA ARG A 85 -11.44 0.96 -1.81
C ARG A 85 -11.71 2.34 -1.21
N GLY A 86 -12.56 3.15 -1.85
CA GLY A 86 -12.80 4.54 -1.45
C GLY A 86 -11.66 5.49 -1.80
N TRP A 87 -10.76 5.11 -2.70
CA TRP A 87 -9.66 5.96 -3.14
C TRP A 87 -10.13 6.91 -4.23
N ALA A 88 -9.80 8.20 -4.04
CA ALA A 88 -10.05 9.21 -5.06
C ALA A 88 -9.09 8.99 -6.24
N TRP A 89 -9.61 8.59 -7.40
CA TRP A 89 -8.83 8.50 -8.63
C TRP A 89 -8.43 9.90 -9.11
N PRO A 90 -7.17 10.15 -9.51
CA PRO A 90 -6.79 11.46 -10.05
C PRO A 90 -7.59 11.76 -11.32
N ALA A 91 -8.08 13.00 -11.42
CA ALA A 91 -8.84 13.45 -12.59
C ALA A 91 -7.90 13.58 -13.79
N GLY A 92 -8.17 12.84 -14.87
CA GLY A 92 -7.34 12.87 -16.09
C GLY A 92 -6.97 11.51 -16.68
N GLY A 93 -7.33 10.39 -16.03
CA GLY A 93 -7.19 9.04 -16.61
C GLY A 93 -5.78 8.45 -16.55
N ALA A 94 -4.73 9.29 -16.55
CA ALA A 94 -3.36 8.87 -16.34
C ALA A 94 -2.99 8.95 -14.84
N ALA A 95 -3.48 8.00 -14.04
CA ALA A 95 -2.85 7.75 -12.74
C ALA A 95 -1.63 6.87 -13.00
N SER A 96 -0.44 7.27 -12.57
CA SER A 96 0.70 6.34 -12.53
C SER A 96 0.67 5.51 -11.25
N ALA A 97 1.35 4.36 -11.25
CA ALA A 97 1.57 3.58 -10.03
C ALA A 97 2.18 4.46 -8.92
N ALA A 98 3.11 5.35 -9.28
CA ALA A 98 3.74 6.30 -8.36
C ALA A 98 2.74 7.29 -7.73
N ASP A 99 1.80 7.83 -8.50
CA ASP A 99 0.76 8.75 -7.96
C ASP A 99 -0.13 8.06 -6.94
N LEU A 100 -0.46 6.79 -7.19
CA LEU A 100 -1.24 6.00 -6.26
C LEU A 100 -0.45 5.69 -5.00
N ILE A 101 0.82 5.29 -5.12
CA ILE A 101 1.73 5.07 -3.96
C ILE A 101 1.77 6.34 -3.10
N GLY A 102 1.86 7.52 -3.72
CA GLY A 102 1.80 8.82 -3.02
C GLY A 102 0.49 9.01 -2.23
N LYS A 103 -0.66 8.64 -2.80
CA LYS A 103 -1.95 8.73 -2.08
C LYS A 103 -2.06 7.75 -0.91
N LEU A 104 -1.51 6.55 -1.06
CA LEU A 104 -1.44 5.59 0.03
C LEU A 104 -0.60 6.15 1.18
N LYS A 105 0.54 6.78 0.86
CA LYS A 105 1.38 7.48 1.85
C LYS A 105 0.60 8.55 2.60
N ASP A 106 -0.20 9.37 1.92
CA ASP A 106 -1.05 10.38 2.57
C ASP A 106 -2.09 9.74 3.50
N GLN A 107 -2.76 8.65 3.07
CA GLN A 107 -3.73 7.93 3.91
C GLN A 107 -3.08 7.27 5.14
N LEU A 108 -1.85 6.77 5.01
CA LEU A 108 -1.12 6.13 6.10
C LEU A 108 -0.42 7.12 7.03
N SER A 109 -0.30 8.39 6.62
CA SER A 109 0.29 9.47 7.42
C SER A 109 -0.75 10.25 8.26
N GLY A 110 -2.04 10.03 7.99
CA GLY A 110 -3.16 10.67 8.67
C GLY A 110 -3.57 10.03 10.00
#